data_AF-A0A7Y1TMQ5-F1
#
_entry.id   AF-A0A7Y1TMQ5-F1
#
_cell.length_a   1.000
_cell.length_b   1.000
_cell.length_c   1.000
_cell.angle_alpha   90.00
_cell.angle_beta   90.00
_cell.angle_gamma   90.00
#
_symmetry.space_group_name_H-M   'P 1'
#
loop_
_entity.id
_entity.type
_entity.pdbx_description
1 polymer ?
#
loop_
_entity_poly.entity_id
_entity_poly.type
_entity_poly.pdbx_seq_one_letter_code
_entity_poly.pdbx_strand_id
1 'polypeptide(L)'
;EEKLLKEFRALLEGHFKPTKYLLCAHNGKEFDFPYIARRMIIHGISLPEKLNHFGKKPWEVPHLDTMELWKFGDFKHYTSLKLMANILGIPSPKEDIDGSMVREVYYKDKDLDRIILYCERDVITVAQVFLRLRNETLLAEEEILRV
;
A
#
# COMPACT_ATOMS: atom_id res chain seq x y z
N GLU A 1 16.60 -7.57 -4.78
CA GLU A 1 15.50 -6.76 -5.34
C GLU A 1 14.89 -7.39 -6.59
N GLU A 2 15.65 -7.60 -7.68
CA GLU A 2 15.12 -8.14 -8.95
C GLU A 2 14.24 -9.39 -8.79
N LYS A 3 14.68 -10.36 -7.97
CA LYS A 3 13.90 -11.57 -7.65
C LYS A 3 12.49 -11.24 -7.11
N LEU A 4 12.40 -10.35 -6.11
CA LEU A 4 11.14 -9.92 -5.49
C LEU A 4 10.23 -9.23 -6.50
N LEU A 5 10.79 -8.41 -7.41
CA LEU A 5 10.01 -7.75 -8.46
C LEU A 5 9.43 -8.75 -9.46
N LYS A 6 10.18 -9.79 -9.83
CA LYS A 6 9.70 -10.87 -10.70
C LYS A 6 8.59 -11.67 -10.02
N GLU A 7 8.75 -12.00 -8.73
CA GLU A 7 7.74 -12.71 -7.93
C GLU A 7 6.46 -11.88 -7.77
N PHE A 8 6.58 -10.58 -7.46
CA PHE A 8 5.45 -9.67 -7.36
C PHE A 8 4.70 -9.54 -8.69
N ARG A 9 5.45 -9.42 -9.81
CA ARG A 9 4.84 -9.42 -11.14
C ARG A 9 4.07 -10.72 -11.42
N ALA A 10 4.69 -11.88 -11.15
CA ALA A 10 4.05 -13.18 -11.36
C ALA A 10 2.78 -13.33 -10.50
N LEU A 11 2.79 -12.82 -9.27
CA LEU A 11 1.61 -12.78 -8.41
C LEU A 11 0.48 -11.93 -9.03
N LEU A 12 0.80 -10.73 -9.52
CA LEU A 12 -0.18 -9.86 -10.16
C LEU A 12 -0.76 -10.42 -11.46
N GLU A 13 0.07 -11.05 -12.31
CA GLU A 13 -0.35 -11.62 -13.59
C GLU A 13 -1.03 -13.00 -13.44
N GLY A 14 -0.67 -13.76 -12.41
CA GLY A 14 -1.22 -15.10 -12.17
C GLY A 14 -2.52 -15.08 -11.37
N HIS A 15 -2.50 -14.47 -10.18
CA HIS A 15 -3.63 -14.54 -9.23
C HIS A 15 -4.55 -13.33 -9.31
N PHE A 16 -3.97 -12.12 -9.39
CA PHE A 16 -4.76 -10.90 -9.31
C PHE A 16 -5.15 -10.32 -10.66
N LYS A 17 -4.79 -10.94 -11.79
CA LYS A 17 -5.08 -10.42 -13.14
C LYS A 17 -6.53 -9.98 -13.39
N PRO A 18 -7.57 -10.73 -12.95
CA PRO A 18 -8.97 -10.32 -13.17
C PRO A 18 -9.27 -8.88 -12.71
N THR A 19 -10.18 -8.21 -13.43
CA THR A 19 -10.57 -6.81 -13.19
C THR A 19 -11.28 -6.58 -11.86
N LYS A 20 -11.85 -7.63 -11.27
CA LYS A 20 -12.45 -7.58 -9.92
C LYS A 20 -11.44 -7.27 -8.80
N TYR A 21 -10.15 -7.52 -9.03
CA TYR A 21 -9.10 -7.22 -8.06
C TYR A 21 -8.48 -5.86 -8.37
N LEU A 22 -8.53 -4.95 -7.41
CA LEU A 22 -7.93 -3.61 -7.51
C LEU A 22 -6.76 -3.50 -6.54
N LEU A 23 -5.73 -2.75 -6.92
CA LEU A 23 -4.67 -2.37 -5.98
C LEU A 23 -5.20 -1.24 -5.09
N CYS A 24 -4.95 -1.35 -3.79
CA CYS A 24 -5.31 -0.36 -2.79
C CYS A 24 -4.07 0.06 -2.01
N ALA A 25 -3.96 1.36 -1.70
CA ALA A 25 -2.86 1.92 -0.94
C ALA A 25 -3.29 3.19 -0.19
N HIS A 26 -2.35 3.74 0.58
CA HIS A 26 -2.45 5.09 1.14
C HIS A 26 -1.35 5.94 0.51
N ASN A 27 -1.73 6.88 -0.38
CA ASN A 27 -0.81 7.63 -1.24
C ASN A 27 0.00 6.77 -2.24
N GLY A 28 -0.52 5.60 -2.62
CA GLY A 28 0.16 4.71 -3.56
C GLY A 28 0.19 5.22 -4.99
N LYS A 29 -0.78 6.07 -5.39
CA LYS A 29 -0.78 6.68 -6.73
C LYS A 29 0.38 7.64 -6.95
N GLU A 30 0.84 8.33 -5.90
CA GLU A 30 1.97 9.26 -6.00
C GLU A 30 3.31 8.64 -5.56
N PHE A 31 3.27 7.51 -4.83
CA PHE A 31 4.48 6.86 -4.30
C PHE A 31 4.63 5.38 -4.70
N ASP A 32 3.91 4.46 -4.08
CA ASP A 32 4.15 3.01 -4.16
C ASP A 32 4.13 2.48 -5.60
N PHE A 33 3.05 2.75 -6.34
CA PHE A 33 2.88 2.19 -7.69
C PHE A 33 3.91 2.78 -8.67
N PRO A 34 4.13 4.12 -8.72
CA PRO A 34 5.21 4.69 -9.53
C PRO A 34 6.60 4.19 -9.12
N TYR A 35 6.87 4.03 -7.83
CA TYR A 35 8.16 3.56 -7.33
C TYR A 35 8.44 2.13 -7.83
N ILE A 36 7.51 1.19 -7.58
CA ILE A 36 7.64 -0.21 -8.02
C ILE A 36 7.79 -0.29 -9.54
N ALA A 37 6.98 0.45 -10.30
CA ALA A 37 7.08 0.46 -11.76
C ALA A 37 8.46 0.95 -12.24
N ARG A 38 8.99 2.04 -11.66
CA ARG A 38 10.34 2.53 -11.98
C ARG A 38 11.41 1.50 -11.64
N ARG A 39 11.31 0.81 -10.50
CA ARG A 39 12.26 -0.26 -10.13
C ARG A 39 12.20 -1.43 -11.12
N MET A 40 11.01 -1.81 -11.60
CA MET A 40 10.88 -2.82 -12.66
C MET A 40 11.57 -2.40 -13.96
N ILE A 41 11.38 -1.15 -14.41
CA ILE A 41 12.04 -0.63 -15.62
C ILE A 41 13.56 -0.63 -15.47
N ILE A 42 14.09 -0.20 -14.32
CA ILE A 42 15.54 -0.21 -14.04
C ILE A 42 16.14 -1.61 -14.18
N HIS A 43 15.40 -2.65 -13.76
CA HIS A 43 15.82 -4.05 -13.85
C HIS A 43 15.43 -4.73 -15.18
N GLY A 44 14.90 -4.00 -16.17
CA GLY A 44 14.47 -4.56 -17.45
C GLY A 44 13.26 -5.51 -17.35
N ILE A 45 12.48 -5.41 -16.28
CA ILE A 45 11.27 -6.20 -16.05
C ILE A 45 10.08 -5.45 -16.69
N SER A 46 9.35 -6.11 -17.58
CA SER A 46 8.14 -5.50 -18.17
C SER A 46 7.05 -5.31 -17.11
N LEU A 47 6.33 -4.20 -17.21
CA LEU A 47 5.28 -3.85 -16.24
C LEU A 47 4.05 -4.77 -16.39
N PRO A 48 3.50 -5.30 -15.28
CA PRO A 48 2.20 -5.96 -15.31
C PRO A 48 1.10 -4.97 -15.67
N GLU A 49 0.00 -5.45 -16.26
CA GLU A 49 -1.13 -4.60 -16.71
C GLU A 49 -1.66 -3.67 -15.62
N LYS A 50 -1.69 -4.14 -14.36
CA LYS A 50 -2.14 -3.33 -13.21
C LYS A 50 -1.22 -2.17 -12.84
N LEU A 51 0.02 -2.14 -13.33
CA LEU A 51 0.96 -1.03 -13.14
C LEU A 51 1.26 -0.27 -14.44
N ASN A 52 0.82 -0.81 -15.59
CA ASN A 52 1.04 -0.19 -16.88
C ASN A 52 -0.07 0.82 -17.21
N HIS A 53 0.18 2.08 -16.83
CA HIS A 53 -0.77 3.20 -17.00
C HIS A 53 -0.28 4.28 -17.95
N PHE A 54 0.69 3.97 -18.83
CA PHE A 54 1.15 4.93 -19.83
C PHE A 54 -0.02 5.42 -20.70
N GLY A 55 -0.13 6.74 -20.84
CA GLY A 55 -1.17 7.39 -21.64
C GLY A 55 -2.58 7.37 -21.03
N LYS A 56 -2.79 6.75 -19.87
CA LYS A 56 -4.07 6.76 -19.17
C LYS A 56 -4.24 8.07 -18.40
N LYS A 57 -5.46 8.60 -18.43
CA LYS A 57 -5.89 9.69 -17.56
C LYS A 57 -6.02 9.19 -16.11
N PRO A 58 -5.90 10.08 -15.11
CA PRO A 58 -5.99 9.68 -13.69
C PRO A 58 -7.26 8.88 -13.34
N TRP A 59 -8.40 9.20 -13.94
CA TRP A 59 -9.68 8.52 -13.72
C TRP A 59 -9.83 7.19 -14.46
N GLU A 60 -8.92 6.87 -15.38
CA GLU A 60 -8.89 5.57 -16.09
C GLU A 60 -8.06 4.53 -15.33
N VAL A 61 -7.34 4.93 -14.27
CA VAL A 61 -6.51 4.05 -13.45
C VAL A 61 -7.36 3.46 -12.33
N PRO A 62 -7.66 2.14 -12.34
CA PRO A 62 -8.56 1.50 -11.38
C PRO A 62 -7.82 1.15 -10.08
N HIS A 63 -7.07 2.10 -9.52
CA HIS A 63 -6.43 1.97 -8.21
C HIS A 63 -7.25 2.69 -7.16
N LEU A 64 -7.37 2.06 -6.00
CA LEU A 64 -7.96 2.65 -4.80
C LEU A 64 -6.85 3.32 -4.00
N ASP A 65 -7.08 4.55 -3.57
CA ASP A 65 -6.12 5.29 -2.76
C ASP A 65 -6.87 6.00 -1.63
N THR A 66 -6.57 5.64 -0.38
CA THR A 66 -7.28 6.19 0.78
C THR A 66 -7.01 7.67 0.99
N MET A 67 -5.85 8.19 0.54
CA MET A 67 -5.57 9.62 0.59
C MET A 67 -6.43 10.38 -0.43
N GLU A 68 -6.62 9.80 -1.61
CA GLU A 68 -7.53 10.35 -2.62
C GLU A 68 -8.99 10.32 -2.14
N LEU A 69 -9.43 9.25 -1.48
CA LEU A 69 -10.78 9.17 -0.91
C LEU A 69 -11.00 10.23 0.18
N TRP A 70 -9.97 10.52 0.99
CA TRP A 70 -10.03 11.50 2.08
C TRP A 70 -10.07 12.95 1.60
N LYS A 71 -9.73 13.24 0.34
CA LYS A 71 -9.57 14.62 -0.12
C LYS A 71 -10.86 15.41 -0.20
N PHE A 72 -11.99 14.76 -0.45
CA PHE A 72 -13.30 15.41 -0.66
C PHE A 72 -13.27 16.62 -1.63
N GLY A 73 -12.39 16.59 -2.63
CA GLY A 73 -12.18 17.69 -3.59
C GLY A 73 -11.08 18.68 -3.24
N ASP A 74 -10.41 18.53 -2.09
CA ASP A 74 -9.23 19.32 -1.71
C ASP A 74 -8.03 19.00 -2.60
N PHE A 75 -7.29 20.05 -2.97
CA PHE A 75 -6.08 19.97 -3.78
C PHE A 75 -4.82 19.69 -2.94
N LYS A 76 -4.81 19.99 -1.63
CA LYS A 76 -3.65 19.77 -0.74
C LYS A 76 -4.05 19.12 0.57
N HIS A 77 -3.94 17.80 0.63
CA HIS A 77 -4.40 16.99 1.76
C HIS A 77 -3.40 15.85 2.05
N TYR A 78 -2.21 16.19 2.55
CA TYR A 78 -1.30 15.17 3.05
C TYR A 78 -1.66 14.83 4.50
N THR A 79 -2.29 13.67 4.70
CA THR A 79 -2.58 13.12 6.02
C THR A 79 -1.88 11.78 6.10
N SER A 80 -0.99 11.59 7.07
CA SER A 80 -0.32 10.29 7.24
C SER A 80 -1.34 9.20 7.60
N LEU A 81 -1.04 7.95 7.23
CA LEU A 81 -1.88 6.79 7.54
C LEU A 81 -2.19 6.71 9.04
N LYS A 82 -1.16 6.95 9.88
CA LYS A 82 -1.27 6.98 11.34
C LYS A 82 -2.23 8.05 11.85
N LEU A 83 -2.15 9.27 11.32
CA LEU A 83 -3.06 10.36 11.69
C LEU A 83 -4.49 10.03 11.25
N MET A 84 -4.65 9.50 10.03
CA MET A 84 -5.95 9.11 9.48
C MET A 84 -6.60 8.00 10.32
N ALA A 85 -5.86 6.95 10.65
CA ALA A 85 -6.33 5.87 11.52
C ALA A 85 -6.77 6.39 12.90
N ASN A 86 -5.99 7.29 13.49
CA ASN A 86 -6.31 7.89 14.79
C ASN A 86 -7.62 8.70 14.75
N ILE A 87 -7.77 9.61 13.76
CA ILE A 87 -8.98 10.43 13.59
C ILE A 87 -10.21 9.56 13.35
N LEU A 88 -10.04 8.47 12.59
CA LEU A 88 -11.12 7.53 12.29
C LEU A 88 -11.39 6.54 13.43
N GLY A 89 -10.69 6.63 14.57
CA GLY A 89 -10.87 5.73 15.71
C GLY A 89 -10.57 4.26 15.37
N ILE A 90 -9.64 4.03 14.44
CA ILE A 90 -9.15 2.69 14.10
C ILE A 90 -8.02 2.36 15.08
N PRO A 91 -8.11 1.23 15.81
CA PRO A 91 -7.02 0.82 16.68
C PRO A 91 -5.81 0.47 15.81
N SER A 92 -4.83 1.37 15.78
CA SER A 92 -3.49 1.05 15.30
C SER A 92 -2.69 0.49 16.49
N PRO A 93 -1.99 -0.66 16.34
CA PRO A 93 -1.05 -1.12 17.34
C PRO A 93 -0.07 -0.01 17.70
N LYS A 94 0.38 0.08 18.96
CA LYS A 94 1.49 0.99 19.29
C LYS A 94 2.70 0.60 18.45
N GLU A 95 2.97 1.39 17.43
CA GLU A 95 4.13 1.26 16.55
C GLU A 95 5.38 1.71 17.32
N ASP A 96 6.36 0.83 17.36
CA ASP A 96 7.68 1.08 17.91
C ASP A 96 8.68 1.55 16.85
N ILE A 97 8.29 1.55 15.56
CA ILE A 97 9.02 2.14 14.43
C ILE A 97 8.09 2.89 13.48
N ASP A 98 8.64 3.88 12.76
CA ASP A 98 8.00 4.53 11.62
C ASP A 98 8.88 4.44 10.36
N GLY A 99 8.37 4.93 9.22
CA GLY A 99 9.06 4.88 7.94
C GLY A 99 10.45 5.54 7.94
N SER A 100 10.72 6.52 8.79
CA SER A 100 12.04 7.15 8.90
C SER A 100 13.08 6.25 9.57
N MET A 101 12.62 5.31 10.40
CA MET A 101 13.46 4.39 11.17
C MET A 101 13.85 3.13 10.39
N VAL A 102 13.12 2.78 9.32
CA VAL A 102 13.34 1.54 8.53
C VAL A 102 14.79 1.39 8.08
N ARG A 103 15.46 2.48 7.68
CA ARG A 103 16.87 2.46 7.29
C ARG A 103 17.78 2.03 8.44
N GLU A 104 17.58 2.59 9.63
CA GLU A 104 18.42 2.28 10.78
C GLU A 104 18.21 0.82 11.21
N VAL A 105 16.95 0.40 11.31
CA VAL A 105 16.57 -0.97 11.68
C VAL A 105 17.20 -1.98 10.71
N TYR A 106 17.14 -1.72 9.41
CA TYR A 106 17.68 -2.63 8.40
C TYR A 106 19.21 -2.67 8.40
N TYR A 107 19.88 -1.52 8.40
CA TYR A 107 21.33 -1.46 8.20
C TYR A 107 22.13 -1.62 9.49
N LYS A 108 21.65 -1.08 10.61
CA LYS A 108 22.33 -1.07 11.91
C LYS A 108 21.83 -2.20 12.79
N ASP A 109 20.53 -2.23 13.07
CA ASP A 109 19.96 -3.16 14.07
C ASP A 109 19.84 -4.58 13.53
N LYS A 110 19.83 -4.74 12.20
CA LYS A 110 19.71 -6.03 11.48
C LYS A 110 18.43 -6.78 11.82
N ASP A 111 17.37 -6.06 12.19
CA ASP A 111 16.09 -6.63 12.61
C ASP A 111 15.06 -6.57 11.48
N LEU A 112 15.12 -7.55 10.59
CA LEU A 112 14.21 -7.61 9.44
C LEU A 112 12.78 -7.97 9.87
N ASP A 113 12.61 -8.81 10.89
CA ASP A 113 11.30 -9.26 11.37
C ASP A 113 10.47 -8.08 11.87
N ARG A 114 11.11 -7.12 12.54
CA ARG A 114 10.47 -5.87 12.97
C ARG A 114 9.96 -5.03 11.80
N ILE A 115 10.69 -4.99 10.69
CA ILE A 115 10.24 -4.28 9.46
C ILE A 115 9.07 -5.02 8.82
N ILE A 116 9.09 -6.36 8.80
CA ILE A 116 8.00 -7.18 8.27
C ILE A 116 6.71 -6.90 9.06
N LEU A 117 6.77 -7.00 10.40
CA LEU A 117 5.62 -6.72 11.26
C LEU A 117 5.06 -5.30 11.06
N TYR A 118 5.94 -4.31 10.88
CA TYR A 118 5.55 -2.93 10.58
C TYR A 118 4.79 -2.84 9.25
N CYS A 119 5.33 -3.41 8.17
CA CYS A 119 4.67 -3.39 6.86
C CYS A 119 3.32 -4.14 6.85
N GLU A 120 3.22 -5.28 7.55
CA GLU A 120 1.96 -6.01 7.69
C GLU A 120 0.89 -5.19 8.39
N ARG A 121 1.25 -4.52 9.48
CA ARG A 121 0.33 -3.64 10.23
C ARG A 121 -0.12 -2.44 9.40
N ASP A 122 0.77 -1.86 8.60
CA ASP A 122 0.40 -0.78 7.68
C ASP A 122 -0.63 -1.28 6.65
N VAL A 123 -0.44 -2.46 6.07
CA VAL A 123 -1.40 -3.05 5.12
C VAL A 123 -2.76 -3.29 5.76
N ILE A 124 -2.80 -3.83 6.99
CA ILE A 124 -4.04 -4.00 7.76
C ILE A 124 -4.70 -2.64 8.01
N THR A 125 -3.92 -1.64 8.43
CA THR A 125 -4.43 -0.30 8.72
C THR A 125 -5.02 0.37 7.47
N VAL A 126 -4.38 0.22 6.31
CA VAL A 126 -4.94 0.70 5.01
C VAL A 126 -6.29 0.05 4.73
N ALA A 127 -6.42 -1.26 4.93
CA ALA A 127 -7.69 -1.97 4.72
C ALA A 127 -8.79 -1.46 5.67
N GLN A 128 -8.47 -1.29 6.96
CA GLN A 128 -9.40 -0.77 7.96
C GLN A 128 -9.83 0.68 7.65
N VAL A 129 -8.88 1.52 7.22
CA VAL A 129 -9.16 2.90 6.79
C VAL A 129 -10.07 2.90 5.57
N PHE A 130 -9.79 2.06 4.58
CA PHE A 130 -10.61 1.95 3.38
C PHE A 130 -12.07 1.56 3.72
N LEU A 131 -12.26 0.57 4.59
CA LEU A 131 -13.59 0.17 5.07
C LEU A 131 -14.29 1.32 5.80
N ARG A 132 -13.58 2.00 6.70
CA ARG A 132 -14.17 3.10 7.47
C ARG A 132 -14.56 4.29 6.60
N LEU A 133 -13.78 4.64 5.58
CA LEU A 133 -14.11 5.70 4.62
C LEU A 133 -15.37 5.37 3.80
N ARG A 134 -15.73 4.10 3.68
CA ARG A 134 -16.97 3.61 3.06
C ARG A 134 -18.11 3.40 4.06
N ASN A 135 -17.89 3.74 5.33
CA ASN A 135 -18.80 3.49 6.42
C ASN A 135 -19.16 2.00 6.59
N GLU A 136 -18.21 1.12 6.28
CA GLU A 136 -18.31 -0.33 6.48
C GLU A 136 -17.73 -0.74 7.85
N THR A 137 -18.09 -1.93 8.32
CA THR A 137 -17.54 -2.49 9.56
C THR A 137 -16.06 -2.79 9.40
N LEU A 138 -15.30 -2.56 10.48
CA LEU A 138 -13.89 -2.95 10.54
C LEU A 138 -13.75 -4.48 10.52
N LEU A 139 -12.63 -4.98 10.00
CA LEU A 139 -12.28 -6.39 10.10
C LEU A 139 -12.02 -6.75 11.57
N ALA A 140 -12.56 -7.88 12.00
CA ALA A 140 -12.19 -8.55 13.25
C ALA A 140 -10.82 -9.26 13.09
N GLU A 141 -10.17 -9.60 14.20
CA GLU A 141 -8.82 -10.21 14.16
C GLU A 141 -8.84 -11.57 13.46
N GLU A 142 -9.92 -12.34 13.63
CA GLU A 142 -10.14 -13.63 12.97
C GLU A 142 -10.34 -13.54 11.45
N GLU A 143 -10.68 -12.36 10.93
CA GLU A 143 -10.80 -12.09 9.49
C GLU A 143 -9.45 -11.72 8.85
N ILE A 144 -8.42 -11.48 9.68
CA ILE A 144 -7.08 -11.09 9.25
C ILE A 144 -6.18 -12.32 9.21
N LEU A 145 -5.89 -12.80 8.00
CA LEU A 145 -4.95 -13.89 7.79
C LEU A 145 -3.52 -13.34 7.70
N ARG A 146 -2.65 -13.82 8.59
CA ARG A 146 -1.20 -13.56 8.57
C ARG A 146 -0.49 -14.77 7.97
N VAL A 147 0.43 -14.56 7.02
CA VAL A 147 1.12 -15.60 6.25
C VAL A 147 2.58 -15.69 6.66
#